data_AF-A0A914LHK8-F1
#
_entry.id   AF-A0A914LHK8-F1
#
_cell.length_a   1.000
_cell.length_b   1.000
_cell.length_c   1.000
_cell.angle_alpha   90.00
_cell.angle_beta   90.00
_cell.angle_gamma   90.00
#
_symmetry.space_group_name_H-M   'P 1'
#
loop_
_entity.id
_entity.type
_entity.pdbx_description
1 polymer ?
#
loop_
_entity_poly.entity_id
_entity_poly.type
_entity_poly.pdbx_seq_one_letter_code
_entity_poly.pdbx_strand_id
1 'polypeptide(L)'
;YSDDISVENYDKRKLTTYEFTEIKEYAKIYFVGPHAKKQIDFDDKDGVYKVVLHDHLAYRFEIIKSIGKGSFGHVVRAFDHKNKEYVAIKILRKEKKFNHLMATEIEILEILKKQDVNGNYNIIPTLESFTFRDHKCITFKLLSMNLYELLKKNKFEGFRLTLVRKFALSILQCLKLLYSNK
;
A
#
# COMPACT_ATOMS: atom_id res chain seq x y z
N TYR A 1 -3.71 18.38 16.90
CA TYR A 1 -4.11 19.32 15.85
C TYR A 1 -4.03 18.61 14.51
N SER A 2 -5.07 17.85 14.14
CA SER A 2 -5.32 17.48 12.75
C SER A 2 -6.37 18.44 12.25
N ASP A 3 -5.97 19.35 11.37
CA ASP A 3 -6.92 20.26 10.73
C ASP A 3 -7.74 19.43 9.73
N ASP A 4 -8.86 18.88 10.20
CA ASP A 4 -9.90 18.33 9.33
C ASP A 4 -10.44 19.53 8.52
N ILE A 5 -9.99 19.68 7.27
CA ILE A 5 -10.44 20.76 6.39
C ILE A 5 -11.73 20.28 5.72
N SER A 6 -12.84 20.98 5.95
CA SER A 6 -14.09 20.72 5.23
C SER A 6 -13.89 20.90 3.73
N VAL A 7 -14.60 20.11 2.91
CA VAL A 7 -14.53 20.16 1.43
C VAL A 7 -14.72 21.60 0.90
N GLU A 8 -15.52 22.40 1.60
CA GLU A 8 -15.82 23.79 1.27
C GLU A 8 -14.63 24.75 1.44
N ASN A 9 -13.65 24.40 2.28
CA ASN A 9 -12.51 25.25 2.62
C ASN A 9 -11.25 25.00 1.77
N TYR A 10 -11.27 24.03 0.84
CA TYR A 10 -10.14 23.78 -0.05
C TYR A 10 -10.08 24.75 -1.23
N ASP A 11 -8.87 25.23 -1.54
CA ASP A 11 -8.62 26.02 -2.74
C ASP A 11 -8.88 25.18 -3.99
N LYS A 12 -10.06 25.38 -4.57
CA LYS A 12 -10.57 24.68 -5.75
C LYS A 12 -9.59 24.74 -6.93
N ARG A 13 -8.73 25.75 -7.04
CA ARG A 13 -7.75 25.88 -8.14
C ARG A 13 -6.70 24.78 -8.16
N LYS A 14 -6.58 23.98 -7.10
CA LYS A 14 -5.61 22.88 -6.96
C LYS A 14 -6.19 21.50 -7.29
N LEU A 15 -7.48 21.44 -7.63
CA LEU A 15 -8.18 20.22 -7.99
C LEU A 15 -8.44 20.17 -9.50
N THR A 16 -8.45 18.98 -10.06
CA THR A 16 -8.93 18.73 -11.43
C THR A 16 -10.47 18.74 -11.48
N THR A 17 -11.02 18.86 -12.68
CA THR A 17 -12.48 18.78 -12.90
C THR A 17 -13.09 17.49 -12.37
N TYR A 18 -12.37 16.36 -12.53
CA TYR A 18 -12.80 15.07 -12.01
C TYR A 18 -12.86 15.07 -10.47
N GLU A 19 -11.82 15.62 -9.83
CA GLU A 19 -11.72 15.68 -8.37
C GLU A 19 -12.83 16.54 -7.73
N PHE A 20 -13.37 17.55 -8.41
CA PHE A 20 -14.52 18.32 -7.87
C PHE A 20 -15.77 17.48 -7.62
N THR A 21 -15.95 16.40 -8.38
CA THR A 21 -17.06 15.47 -8.19
C THR A 21 -16.65 14.37 -7.22
N GLU A 22 -15.49 13.75 -7.44
CA GLU A 22 -14.97 12.65 -6.62
C GLU A 22 -14.82 13.04 -5.14
N ILE A 23 -14.33 14.25 -4.84
CA ILE A 23 -14.07 14.69 -3.46
C ILE A 23 -15.34 14.68 -2.57
N LYS A 24 -16.52 14.82 -3.19
CA LYS A 24 -17.81 14.82 -2.47
C LYS A 24 -18.18 13.45 -1.92
N GLU A 25 -17.58 12.38 -2.43
CA GLU A 25 -17.76 11.01 -1.92
C GLU A 25 -17.00 10.77 -0.61
N TYR A 26 -16.10 11.69 -0.23
CA TYR A 26 -15.25 11.57 0.95
C TYR A 26 -15.73 12.50 2.06
N ALA A 27 -16.20 11.91 3.16
CA ALA A 27 -16.65 12.67 4.33
C ALA A 27 -15.52 13.46 5.03
N LYS A 28 -14.26 13.03 4.86
CA LYS A 28 -13.09 13.66 5.46
C LYS A 28 -11.96 13.76 4.47
N ILE A 29 -11.33 14.93 4.42
CA ILE A 29 -10.22 15.26 3.53
C ILE A 29 -9.02 15.63 4.41
N TYR A 30 -7.88 14.98 4.16
CA TYR A 30 -6.62 15.26 4.86
C TYR A 30 -5.53 15.75 3.90
N PHE A 31 -5.56 15.32 2.63
CA PHE A 31 -4.55 15.67 1.64
C PHE A 31 -5.09 15.61 0.20
N VAL A 32 -4.78 16.62 -0.61
CA VAL A 32 -5.29 16.78 -1.98
C VAL A 32 -4.20 16.74 -3.07
N GLY A 33 -2.92 16.62 -2.71
CA GLY A 33 -1.83 16.63 -3.69
C GLY A 33 -1.68 17.94 -4.49
N PRO A 34 -1.60 19.12 -3.84
CA PRO A 34 -1.74 20.41 -4.51
C PRO A 34 -0.60 20.78 -5.47
N HIS A 35 0.53 20.08 -5.41
CA HIS A 35 1.71 20.32 -6.24
C HIS A 35 1.98 19.17 -7.21
N ALA A 36 1.12 18.16 -7.22
CA ALA A 36 1.26 17.01 -8.11
C ALA A 36 0.91 17.39 -9.55
N LYS A 37 1.61 16.77 -10.51
CA LYS A 37 1.25 16.83 -11.94
C LYS A 37 0.11 15.83 -12.21
N LYS A 38 -1.08 16.17 -11.74
CA LYS A 38 -2.29 15.33 -11.78
C LYS A 38 -2.61 14.88 -13.20
N GLN A 39 -3.02 13.62 -13.33
CA GLN A 39 -3.40 13.01 -14.60
C GLN A 39 -4.91 13.04 -14.77
N ILE A 40 -5.36 13.11 -16.03
CA ILE A 40 -6.79 12.99 -16.40
C ILE A 40 -7.17 11.51 -16.55
N ASP A 41 -6.22 10.69 -17.00
CA ASP A 41 -6.37 9.24 -17.14
C ASP A 41 -5.52 8.52 -16.09
N PHE A 42 -6.16 7.65 -15.32
CA PHE A 42 -5.59 7.02 -14.13
C PHE A 42 -4.94 5.67 -14.41
N ASP A 43 -5.25 5.03 -15.53
CA ASP A 43 -4.85 3.64 -15.78
C ASP A 43 -3.89 3.58 -16.97
N ASP A 44 -2.87 2.72 -16.91
CA ASP A 44 -2.12 2.35 -18.12
C ASP A 44 -2.90 1.32 -18.96
N LYS A 45 -2.37 1.00 -20.14
CA LYS A 45 -2.98 0.04 -21.09
C LYS A 45 -3.24 -1.35 -20.48
N ASP A 46 -2.55 -1.66 -19.39
CA ASP A 46 -2.61 -2.94 -18.68
C ASP A 46 -3.51 -2.83 -17.43
N GLY A 47 -4.22 -1.71 -17.23
CA GLY A 47 -5.11 -1.48 -16.09
C GLY A 47 -4.37 -1.26 -14.77
N VAL A 48 -3.07 -0.91 -14.81
CA VAL A 48 -2.29 -0.56 -13.61
C VAL A 48 -2.43 0.93 -13.36
N TYR A 49 -2.67 1.30 -12.09
CA TYR A 49 -2.76 2.71 -11.70
C TYR A 49 -1.48 3.48 -12.02
N LYS A 50 -1.60 4.61 -12.69
CA LYS A 50 -0.53 5.55 -13.02
C LYS A 50 -0.18 6.37 -11.78
N VAL A 51 0.82 5.90 -11.05
CA VAL A 51 1.34 6.58 -9.85
C VAL A 51 1.95 7.92 -10.20
N VAL A 52 1.44 8.99 -9.57
CA VAL A 52 1.99 10.35 -9.62
C VAL A 52 2.56 10.71 -8.26
N LEU A 53 3.85 11.08 -8.22
CA LEU A 53 4.48 11.50 -6.96
C LEU A 53 3.85 12.79 -6.43
N HIS A 54 3.70 12.86 -5.11
CA HIS A 54 3.05 13.92 -4.35
C HIS A 54 1.55 14.09 -4.61
N ASP A 55 0.94 13.21 -5.41
CA ASP A 55 -0.52 13.17 -5.54
C ASP A 55 -1.15 12.39 -4.38
N HIS A 56 -2.47 12.49 -4.26
CA HIS A 56 -3.20 11.84 -3.19
C HIS A 56 -3.78 10.48 -3.59
N LEU A 57 -4.00 9.63 -2.59
CA LEU A 57 -4.93 8.50 -2.64
C LEU A 57 -6.00 8.71 -1.58
N ALA A 58 -7.27 8.54 -1.97
CA ALA A 58 -8.44 8.60 -1.07
C ALA A 58 -8.44 9.86 -0.17
N TYR A 59 -8.01 10.99 -0.74
CA TYR A 59 -7.87 12.27 -0.06
C TYR A 59 -7.14 12.23 1.31
N ARG A 60 -6.26 11.25 1.52
CA ARG A 60 -5.58 11.00 2.81
C ARG A 60 -4.09 10.74 2.68
N PHE A 61 -3.71 9.91 1.72
CA PHE A 61 -2.33 9.45 1.61
C PHE A 61 -1.60 10.25 0.54
N GLU A 62 -0.44 10.80 0.87
CA GLU A 62 0.46 11.41 -0.10
C GLU A 62 1.43 10.36 -0.66
N ILE A 63 1.50 10.22 -1.97
CA ILE A 63 2.43 9.30 -2.62
C ILE A 63 3.85 9.88 -2.57
N ILE A 64 4.77 9.22 -1.86
CA ILE A 64 6.15 9.71 -1.70
C ILE A 64 7.10 9.04 -2.69
N LYS A 65 6.96 7.72 -2.87
CA LYS A 65 7.89 6.94 -3.70
C LYS A 65 7.26 5.64 -4.16
N SER A 66 7.56 5.19 -5.37
CA SER A 66 7.35 3.79 -5.75
C SER A 66 8.36 2.87 -5.07
N ILE A 67 7.89 1.77 -4.47
CA ILE A 67 8.73 0.78 -3.79
C ILE A 67 8.60 -0.64 -4.36
N GLY A 68 7.64 -0.89 -5.25
CA GLY A 68 7.56 -2.12 -6.04
C GLY A 68 6.54 -2.02 -7.17
N LYS A 69 6.79 -2.70 -8.29
CA LYS A 69 5.83 -2.85 -9.40
C LYS A 69 5.91 -4.30 -9.89
N GLY A 70 4.77 -4.91 -10.18
CA GLY A 70 4.71 -6.29 -10.68
C GLY A 70 3.34 -6.64 -11.25
N SER A 71 3.14 -7.92 -11.56
CA SER A 71 1.93 -8.41 -12.25
C SER A 71 0.62 -8.14 -11.50
N PHE A 72 0.68 -7.96 -10.18
CA PHE A 72 -0.49 -7.74 -9.31
C PHE A 72 -0.81 -6.25 -9.08
N GLY A 73 0.05 -5.34 -9.55
CA GLY A 73 -0.14 -3.90 -9.40
C GLY A 73 1.11 -3.17 -8.92
N HIS A 74 0.90 -2.09 -8.16
CA HIS A 74 1.93 -1.13 -7.80
C HIS A 74 1.96 -0.94 -6.28
N VAL A 75 3.13 -1.02 -5.67
CA VAL A 75 3.34 -0.69 -4.26
C VAL A 75 4.07 0.65 -4.14
N VAL A 76 3.50 1.55 -3.34
CA VAL A 76 4.05 2.87 -3.04
C VAL A 76 4.31 3.03 -1.55
N ARG A 77 5.37 3.76 -1.21
CA ARG A 77 5.52 4.40 0.09
C ARG A 77 4.67 5.66 0.07
N ALA A 78 3.76 5.79 1.03
CA ALA A 78 2.92 6.95 1.18
C ALA A 78 3.01 7.53 2.60
N PHE A 79 2.70 8.81 2.76
CA PHE A 79 2.52 9.44 4.06
C PHE A 79 1.02 9.54 4.37
N ASP A 80 0.59 8.95 5.48
CA ASP A 80 -0.78 9.02 5.96
C ASP A 80 -0.98 10.33 6.73
N HIS A 81 -1.71 11.28 6.13
CA HIS A 81 -1.96 12.59 6.76
C HIS A 81 -2.96 12.53 7.92
N LYS A 82 -3.73 11.46 8.08
CA LYS A 82 -4.62 11.26 9.24
C LYS A 82 -3.80 10.82 10.45
N ASN A 83 -3.01 9.75 10.30
CA ASN A 83 -2.27 9.12 11.41
C ASN A 83 -0.84 9.68 11.58
N LYS A 84 -0.36 10.51 10.65
CA LYS A 84 0.98 11.11 10.63
C LYS A 84 2.11 10.09 10.62
N GLU A 85 1.97 9.05 9.80
CA GLU A 85 2.96 7.98 9.67
C GLU A 85 3.21 7.58 8.20
N TYR A 86 4.35 6.92 7.95
CA TYR A 86 4.62 6.34 6.63
C TYR A 86 4.07 4.92 6.54
N VAL A 87 3.39 4.63 5.43
CA VAL A 87 2.77 3.34 5.13
C VAL A 87 3.22 2.81 3.77
N ALA A 88 3.07 1.51 3.55
CA ALA A 88 3.13 0.91 2.22
C ALA A 88 1.70 0.71 1.71
N ILE A 89 1.40 1.13 0.48
CA ILE A 89 0.08 0.94 -0.12
C ILE A 89 0.24 0.11 -1.38
N LYS A 90 -0.42 -1.04 -1.41
CA LYS A 90 -0.53 -1.89 -2.60
C LYS A 90 -1.79 -1.49 -3.36
N ILE A 91 -1.61 -0.93 -4.55
CA ILE A 91 -2.67 -0.53 -5.48
C ILE A 91 -2.82 -1.65 -6.50
N LEU A 92 -3.97 -2.32 -6.47
CA LEU A 92 -4.23 -3.50 -7.29
C LEU A 92 -4.72 -3.09 -8.67
N ARG A 93 -4.24 -3.76 -9.72
CA ARG A 93 -4.65 -3.46 -11.10
C ARG A 93 -6.12 -3.82 -11.37
N LYS A 94 -6.78 -3.08 -12.25
CA LYS A 94 -8.16 -3.32 -12.72
C LYS A 94 -8.20 -4.38 -13.80
N GLU A 95 -7.93 -5.64 -13.45
CA GLU A 95 -8.03 -6.73 -14.43
C GLU A 95 -8.89 -7.88 -13.90
N LYS A 96 -9.99 -8.16 -14.62
CA LYS A 96 -11.01 -9.16 -14.23
C LYS A 96 -10.41 -10.54 -13.94
N LYS A 97 -9.36 -10.93 -14.67
CA LYS A 97 -8.67 -12.22 -14.48
C LYS A 97 -8.07 -12.37 -13.08
N PHE A 98 -7.66 -11.26 -12.46
CA PHE A 98 -7.03 -11.26 -11.15
C PHE A 98 -8.00 -11.06 -9.98
N ASN A 99 -9.28 -10.71 -10.24
CA ASN A 99 -10.25 -10.42 -9.18
C ASN A 99 -10.38 -11.53 -8.14
N HIS A 100 -10.38 -12.80 -8.57
CA HIS A 100 -10.44 -13.94 -7.66
C HIS A 100 -9.19 -14.01 -6.77
N LEU A 101 -7.98 -13.90 -7.35
CA LEU A 101 -6.72 -13.86 -6.58
C LEU A 101 -6.70 -12.71 -5.58
N MET A 102 -7.25 -11.56 -5.94
CA MET A 102 -7.31 -10.40 -5.03
C MET A 102 -8.29 -10.61 -3.88
N ALA A 103 -9.44 -11.24 -4.13
CA ALA A 103 -10.39 -11.59 -3.07
C ALA A 103 -9.75 -12.60 -2.10
N THR A 104 -9.10 -13.64 -2.63
CA THR A 104 -8.37 -14.63 -1.83
C THR A 104 -7.22 -14.00 -1.03
N GLU A 105 -6.47 -13.05 -1.60
CA GLU A 105 -5.40 -12.37 -0.87
C GLU A 105 -5.93 -11.59 0.34
N ILE A 106 -7.02 -10.84 0.17
CA ILE A 106 -7.65 -10.08 1.27
C ILE A 106 -8.15 -11.04 2.35
N GLU A 107 -8.85 -12.11 1.96
CA GLU A 107 -9.39 -13.11 2.88
C GLU A 107 -8.28 -13.78 3.70
N ILE A 108 -7.20 -14.23 3.05
CA ILE A 108 -6.04 -14.81 3.73
C ILE A 108 -5.43 -13.80 4.70
N LEU A 109 -5.22 -12.55 4.28
CA LEU A 109 -4.64 -11.52 5.14
C LEU A 109 -5.52 -11.23 6.37
N GLU A 110 -6.84 -11.26 6.23
CA GLU A 110 -7.77 -11.08 7.35
C GLU A 110 -7.71 -12.25 8.34
N ILE A 111 -7.66 -13.49 7.84
CA ILE A 111 -7.51 -14.69 8.67
C ILE A 111 -6.19 -14.62 9.45
N LEU A 112 -5.08 -14.35 8.76
CA LEU A 112 -3.75 -14.31 9.37
C LEU A 112 -3.63 -13.16 10.38
N LYS A 113 -4.22 -11.99 10.09
CA LYS A 113 -4.25 -10.85 11.03
C LYS A 113 -4.97 -11.20 12.34
N LYS A 114 -6.06 -11.99 12.27
CA LYS A 114 -6.79 -12.43 13.47
C LYS A 114 -6.00 -13.43 14.32
N GLN A 115 -5.04 -14.13 13.72
CA GLN A 115 -4.26 -15.17 14.39
C GLN A 115 -2.89 -14.68 14.88
N ASP A 116 -2.27 -13.73 14.18
CA ASP A 116 -0.99 -13.13 14.54
C ASP A 116 -1.14 -11.82 15.33
N VAL A 117 -2.06 -11.79 16.30
CA VAL A 117 -2.37 -10.58 17.10
C VAL A 117 -1.14 -10.04 17.83
N ASN A 118 -0.26 -10.94 18.29
CA ASN A 118 0.96 -10.59 19.01
C ASN A 118 2.18 -10.35 18.10
N GLY A 119 2.05 -10.55 16.78
CA GLY A 119 3.16 -10.39 15.82
C GLY A 119 4.26 -11.45 15.95
N ASN A 120 3.93 -12.64 16.46
CA ASN A 120 4.87 -13.72 16.71
C ASN A 120 5.14 -14.59 15.47
N TYR A 121 4.33 -14.47 14.43
CA TYR A 121 4.42 -15.29 13.22
C TYR A 121 5.03 -14.55 12.03
N ASN A 122 5.54 -13.34 12.22
CA ASN A 122 6.17 -12.51 11.18
C ASN A 122 5.25 -12.27 9.97
N ILE A 123 3.94 -12.19 10.19
CA ILE A 123 2.99 -11.77 9.16
C ILE A 123 3.03 -10.25 9.04
N ILE A 124 3.01 -9.76 7.81
CA ILE A 124 2.97 -8.31 7.58
C ILE A 124 1.65 -7.73 8.10
N PRO A 125 1.67 -6.74 9.00
CA PRO A 125 0.43 -6.16 9.51
C PRO A 125 -0.28 -5.32 8.43
N THR A 126 -1.51 -5.71 8.10
CA THR A 126 -2.44 -4.87 7.32
C THR A 126 -3.10 -3.85 8.23
N LEU A 127 -3.22 -2.61 7.77
CA LEU A 127 -3.86 -1.54 8.51
C LEU A 127 -5.33 -1.41 8.09
N GLU A 128 -5.55 -1.05 6.83
CA GLU A 128 -6.87 -0.76 6.23
C GLU A 128 -6.91 -1.17 4.75
N SER A 129 -8.10 -1.42 4.20
CA SER A 129 -8.36 -1.58 2.76
C SER A 129 -9.43 -0.58 2.29
N PHE A 130 -9.32 -0.10 1.05
CA PHE A 130 -10.26 0.85 0.46
C PHE A 130 -10.28 0.73 -1.07
N THR A 131 -11.28 1.34 -1.71
CA THR A 131 -11.32 1.47 -3.17
C THR A 131 -11.08 2.94 -3.54
N PHE A 132 -10.22 3.20 -4.51
CA PHE A 132 -9.95 4.54 -5.03
C PHE A 132 -9.83 4.50 -6.54
N ARG A 133 -10.66 5.28 -7.26
CA ARG A 133 -10.70 5.32 -8.74
C ARG A 133 -10.77 3.91 -9.33
N ASP A 134 -11.67 3.08 -8.81
CA ASP A 134 -11.89 1.66 -9.13
C ASP A 134 -10.70 0.70 -8.87
N HIS A 135 -9.63 1.14 -8.22
CA HIS A 135 -8.58 0.26 -7.72
C HIS A 135 -8.83 -0.14 -6.28
N LYS A 136 -8.73 -1.45 -5.99
CA LYS A 136 -8.60 -1.92 -4.61
C LYS A 136 -7.21 -1.57 -4.09
N CYS A 137 -7.17 -0.96 -2.91
CA CYS A 137 -5.96 -0.54 -2.23
C CYS A 137 -5.88 -1.22 -0.87
N ILE A 138 -4.70 -1.72 -0.51
CA ILE A 138 -4.43 -2.32 0.80
C ILE A 138 -3.24 -1.59 1.41
N THR A 139 -3.41 -1.12 2.65
CA THR A 139 -2.36 -0.43 3.41
C THR A 139 -1.69 -1.39 4.38
N PHE A 140 -0.37 -1.31 4.46
CA PHE A 140 0.49 -2.14 5.29
C PHE A 140 1.42 -1.24 6.11
N LYS A 141 1.87 -1.76 7.24
CA LYS A 141 3.02 -1.20 7.94
C LYS A 141 4.21 -1.14 6.98
N LEU A 142 4.85 0.03 6.88
CA LEU A 142 6.05 0.17 6.06
C LEU A 142 7.22 -0.58 6.71
N LEU A 143 7.72 -1.61 6.02
CA LEU A 143 8.91 -2.36 6.42
C LEU A 143 10.17 -1.85 5.68
N SER A 144 11.32 -2.39 6.07
CA SER A 144 12.60 -2.08 5.43
C SER A 144 12.79 -2.85 4.11
N MET A 145 14.01 -2.81 3.57
CA MET A 145 14.39 -3.50 2.34
C MET A 145 14.09 -5.01 2.39
N ASN A 146 13.79 -5.60 1.23
CA ASN A 146 13.65 -7.05 1.09
C ASN A 146 15.03 -7.75 1.13
N LEU A 147 15.04 -9.08 1.29
CA LEU A 147 16.27 -9.87 1.41
C LEU A 147 17.15 -9.84 0.14
N TYR A 148 16.56 -9.64 -1.04
CA TYR A 148 17.32 -9.51 -2.29
C TYR A 148 18.12 -8.20 -2.31
N GLU A 149 17.49 -7.08 -1.95
CA GLU A 149 18.17 -5.79 -1.82
C GLU A 149 19.24 -5.82 -0.72
N LEU A 150 19.00 -6.55 0.37
CA LEU A 150 20.02 -6.77 1.40
C LEU A 150 21.22 -7.55 0.85
N LEU A 151 20.98 -8.61 0.08
CA LEU A 151 22.05 -9.40 -0.55
C LEU A 151 22.84 -8.57 -1.56
N LYS A 152 22.15 -7.76 -2.38
CA LYS A 152 22.76 -6.82 -3.32
C LYS A 152 23.59 -5.76 -2.61
N LYS A 153 23.10 -5.21 -1.49
CA LYS A 153 23.85 -4.27 -0.64
C LYS A 153 25.11 -4.93 -0.05
N ASN A 154 25.03 -6.23 0.23
CA ASN A 154 26.19 -7.05 0.61
C ASN A 154 27.03 -7.54 -0.59
N LYS A 155 26.89 -6.90 -1.77
CA LYS A 155 27.64 -7.22 -2.99
C LYS A 155 27.57 -8.70 -3.39
N PHE A 156 26.48 -9.39 -3.05
CA PHE A 156 26.28 -10.82 -3.30
C PHE A 156 27.32 -11.75 -2.67
N GLU A 157 28.06 -11.32 -1.66
CA GLU A 157 29.08 -12.13 -0.95
C GLU A 157 28.47 -13.20 -0.01
N GLY A 158 27.13 -13.35 -0.02
CA GLY A 158 26.41 -14.25 0.88
C GLY A 158 26.31 -13.72 2.30
N PHE A 159 25.87 -14.56 3.24
CA PHE A 159 25.74 -14.19 4.65
C PHE A 159 26.38 -15.25 5.53
N ARG A 160 26.85 -14.85 6.72
CA ARG A 160 27.29 -15.79 7.75
C ARG A 160 26.16 -16.77 8.09
N LEU A 161 26.49 -18.05 8.27
CA LEU A 161 25.51 -19.11 8.56
C LEU A 161 24.62 -18.78 9.78
N THR A 162 25.17 -18.10 10.78
CA THR A 162 24.43 -17.62 11.96
C THR A 162 23.30 -16.65 11.60
N LEU A 163 23.50 -15.80 10.60
CA LEU A 163 22.47 -14.88 10.09
C LEU A 163 21.46 -15.61 9.22
N VAL A 164 21.92 -16.52 8.35
CA VAL A 164 21.03 -17.39 7.56
C VAL A 164 20.08 -18.18 8.47
N ARG A 165 20.59 -18.74 9.57
CA ARG A 165 19.78 -19.44 10.57
C ARG A 165 18.69 -18.54 11.18
N LYS A 166 18.99 -17.26 11.45
CA LYS A 166 18.00 -16.30 11.95
C LYS A 166 16.89 -16.01 10.93
N PHE A 167 17.26 -15.83 9.65
CA PHE A 167 16.27 -15.68 8.57
C PHE A 167 15.39 -16.92 8.44
N ALA A 168 16.00 -18.11 8.43
CA ALA A 168 15.27 -19.37 8.32
C ALA A 168 14.27 -19.55 9.47
N LEU A 169 14.68 -19.29 10.72
CA LEU A 169 13.78 -19.36 11.89
C LEU A 169 12.60 -18.39 11.76
N SER A 170 12.84 -17.16 11.31
CA SER A 170 11.79 -16.15 11.14
C SER A 170 10.80 -16.54 10.03
N ILE A 171 11.30 -17.07 8.91
CA ILE A 171 10.46 -17.57 7.81
C ILE A 171 9.65 -18.79 8.26
N LEU A 172 10.26 -19.72 9.02
CA LEU A 172 9.59 -20.91 9.52
C LEU A 172 8.46 -20.59 10.50
N GLN A 173 8.56 -19.52 11.28
CA GLN A 173 7.44 -19.05 12.12
C GLN A 173 6.22 -18.73 11.25
N CYS A 174 6.39 -17.95 10.17
CA CYS A 174 5.31 -17.66 9.22
C CYS A 174 4.75 -18.94 8.58
N LEU A 175 5.63 -19.80 8.04
CA LEU A 175 5.22 -21.05 7.40
C LEU A 175 4.46 -22.00 8.34
N LYS A 176 4.81 -22.03 9.63
CA LYS A 176 4.10 -22.81 10.65
C LYS A 176 2.65 -22.36 10.80
N LEU A 177 2.40 -21.05 10.81
CA LEU A 177 1.03 -20.51 10.87
C LEU A 177 0.25 -20.89 9.61
N LEU A 178 0.84 -20.67 8.44
CA LEU A 178 0.20 -21.00 7.15
C LEU A 178 -0.17 -22.49 7.07
N TYR A 179 0.74 -23.38 7.47
CA TYR A 179 0.50 -24.82 7.49
C TYR A 179 -0.64 -25.23 8.43
N SER A 180 -0.87 -24.48 9.50
CA SER A 180 -1.92 -24.79 10.47
C SER A 180 -3.33 -24.37 9.98
N ASN A 181 -3.41 -23.63 8.88
CA ASN A 181 -4.64 -23.06 8.30
C ASN A 181 -5.01 -23.71 6.96
N LYS A 182 -4.80 -25.01 6.81
CA LYS A 182 -5.14 -25.74 5.58
C LYS A 182 -6.61 -25.64 5.23
#